data_AF-A0A1Q5XKG7-F1
#
_entry.id   AF-A0A1Q5XKG7-F1
#
_cell.length_a   1.000
_cell.length_b   1.000
_cell.length_c   1.000
_cell.angle_alpha   90.00
_cell.angle_beta   90.00
_cell.angle_gamma   90.00
#
_symmetry.space_group_name_H-M   'P 1'
#
loop_
_entity.id
_entity.type
_entity.pdbx_description
1 polymer ?
#
loop_
_entity_poly.entity_id
_entity_poly.type
_entity_poly.pdbx_seq_one_letter_code
_entity_poly.pdbx_strand_id
1 'polypeptide(L)'
;MNRSEESNEKYKQPIGDTDPAGYATDPDFQDILSRFIFGDAFDQGYLDEKRLELITLVVLTTNQTLPQLKAHVHAALNVGLTPVEIKEAVYQCAPYLGFPKTLNAIHEVNEVFKAADISLPLESQTQVEEDSRFEQGLAVQTKIFGDVILKMRESAPVNQKHIQDYLSSFCFGDFYTRSGLDLKTRELLTLCILCALGGAEGQVRAHVQGNVNVGHDKETLIAAITHCLPYIGFPRTLNALTCVNEIIPEAN
;
A
#
# COMPACT_ATOMS: atom_id res chain seq x y z
N MET A 1 29.53 -0.45 -5.47
CA MET A 1 29.61 -1.33 -6.64
C MET A 1 29.13 -0.50 -7.83
N ASN A 2 29.11 -1.00 -9.06
CA ASN A 2 28.37 -0.31 -10.12
C ASN A 2 26.88 -0.73 -10.09
N ARG A 3 26.01 0.08 -10.70
CA ARG A 3 24.55 -0.14 -10.75
C ARG A 3 24.16 -1.56 -11.20
N SER A 4 24.91 -2.17 -12.12
CA SER A 4 24.66 -3.53 -12.60
C SER A 4 25.06 -4.60 -11.56
N GLU A 5 26.17 -4.40 -10.87
CA GLU A 5 26.63 -5.29 -9.79
C GLU A 5 25.65 -5.27 -8.62
N GLU A 6 25.19 -4.08 -8.20
CA GLU A 6 24.20 -3.90 -7.12
C GLU A 6 22.86 -4.54 -7.46
N SER A 7 22.42 -4.36 -8.71
CA SER A 7 21.22 -5.00 -9.22
C SER A 7 21.29 -6.53 -9.16
N ASN A 8 22.41 -7.12 -9.56
CA ASN A 8 22.58 -8.57 -9.62
C ASN A 8 22.63 -9.23 -8.23
N GLU A 9 23.26 -8.59 -7.25
CA GLU A 9 23.28 -9.11 -5.87
C GLU A 9 21.87 -9.13 -5.26
N LYS A 10 21.10 -8.06 -5.46
CA LYS A 10 19.77 -7.91 -4.87
C LYS A 10 18.69 -8.67 -5.62
N TYR A 11 18.77 -8.79 -6.94
CA TYR A 11 17.80 -9.58 -7.72
C TYR A 11 17.69 -11.03 -7.22
N LYS A 12 18.83 -11.61 -6.80
CA LYS A 12 18.92 -13.01 -6.38
C LYS A 12 18.33 -13.29 -4.99
N GLN A 13 18.16 -12.28 -4.13
CA GLN A 13 17.73 -12.51 -2.74
C GLN A 13 16.21 -12.78 -2.58
N PRO A 14 15.28 -12.07 -3.27
CA PRO A 14 13.84 -12.27 -3.07
C PRO A 14 13.19 -13.27 -4.04
N ILE A 15 13.70 -13.39 -5.28
CA ILE A 15 13.00 -14.06 -6.40
C ILE A 15 13.63 -15.41 -6.79
N GLY A 16 14.83 -15.72 -6.29
CA GLY A 16 15.55 -16.98 -6.58
C GLY A 16 16.32 -16.97 -7.90
N ASP A 17 17.00 -18.08 -8.20
CA ASP A 17 18.05 -18.20 -9.24
C ASP A 17 17.53 -18.51 -10.65
N THR A 18 16.25 -18.30 -10.93
CA THR A 18 15.70 -18.51 -12.28
C THR A 18 15.90 -17.27 -13.13
N ASP A 19 16.63 -17.40 -14.23
CA ASP A 19 16.63 -16.39 -15.31
C ASP A 19 15.16 -16.12 -15.69
N PRO A 20 14.62 -14.92 -15.45
CA PRO A 20 13.22 -14.67 -15.73
C PRO A 20 13.01 -14.87 -17.23
N ALA A 21 11.95 -15.59 -17.61
CA ALA A 21 11.65 -15.95 -19.00
C ALA A 21 11.71 -14.77 -19.99
N GLY A 22 11.60 -13.53 -19.49
CA GLY A 22 11.76 -12.30 -20.27
C GLY A 22 13.16 -12.03 -20.82
N TYR A 23 14.25 -12.59 -20.29
CA TYR A 23 15.60 -12.40 -20.88
C TYR A 23 15.75 -13.10 -22.23
N ALA A 24 14.97 -14.17 -22.47
CA ALA A 24 14.96 -14.86 -23.75
C ALA A 24 14.33 -14.03 -24.88
N THR A 25 13.47 -13.06 -24.55
CA THR A 25 12.72 -12.26 -25.53
C THR A 25 13.12 -10.79 -25.55
N ASP A 26 13.39 -10.18 -24.39
CA ASP A 26 13.59 -8.73 -24.23
C ASP A 26 14.76 -8.42 -23.27
N PRO A 27 15.99 -8.89 -23.54
CA PRO A 27 17.13 -8.77 -22.60
C PRO A 27 17.48 -7.32 -22.25
N ASP A 28 17.47 -6.41 -23.23
CA ASP A 28 17.75 -4.99 -22.98
C ASP A 28 16.71 -4.36 -22.03
N PHE A 29 15.45 -4.78 -22.15
CA PHE A 29 14.38 -4.28 -21.27
C PHE A 29 14.51 -4.86 -19.87
N GLN A 30 14.83 -6.15 -19.74
CA GLN A 30 15.09 -6.77 -18.43
C GLN A 30 16.26 -6.11 -17.72
N ASP A 31 17.31 -5.77 -18.45
CA ASP A 31 18.44 -5.02 -17.92
C ASP A 31 18.05 -3.62 -17.43
N ILE A 32 17.22 -2.89 -18.19
CA ILE A 32 16.71 -1.59 -17.76
C ILE A 32 15.86 -1.73 -16.49
N LEU A 33 14.94 -2.70 -16.48
CA LEU A 33 14.02 -2.96 -15.38
C LEU A 33 14.79 -3.33 -14.11
N SER A 34 15.66 -4.33 -14.20
CA SER A 34 16.42 -4.84 -13.06
C SER A 34 17.31 -3.76 -12.48
N ARG A 35 18.11 -3.08 -13.33
CA ARG A 35 19.02 -2.02 -12.88
C ARG A 35 18.28 -0.83 -12.28
N PHE A 36 17.10 -0.49 -12.78
CA PHE A 36 16.34 0.62 -12.22
C PHE A 36 15.71 0.24 -10.87
N ILE A 37 15.06 -0.92 -10.78
CA ILE A 37 14.43 -1.36 -9.55
C ILE A 37 15.48 -1.60 -8.47
N PHE A 38 16.44 -2.50 -8.72
CA PHE A 38 17.36 -2.99 -7.70
C PHE A 38 18.65 -2.17 -7.60
N GLY A 39 19.08 -1.53 -8.69
CA GLY A 39 20.29 -0.69 -8.72
C GLY A 39 20.06 0.78 -8.36
N ASP A 40 18.85 1.33 -8.58
CA ASP A 40 18.56 2.74 -8.25
C ASP A 40 17.49 2.87 -7.16
N ALA A 41 16.24 2.46 -7.45
CA ALA A 41 15.08 2.81 -6.64
C ALA A 41 15.08 2.11 -5.27
N PHE A 42 15.54 0.87 -5.20
CA PHE A 42 15.51 0.05 -3.98
C PHE A 42 16.34 0.64 -2.82
N ASP A 43 17.44 1.37 -3.13
CA ASP A 43 18.32 1.97 -2.11
C ASP A 43 17.91 3.38 -1.70
N GLN A 44 16.91 3.97 -2.37
CA GLN A 44 16.42 5.30 -2.06
C GLN A 44 15.48 5.25 -0.86
N GLY A 45 16.05 5.13 0.33
CA GLY A 45 15.32 5.19 1.60
C GLY A 45 15.88 4.26 2.67
N TYR A 46 15.12 4.11 3.75
CA TYR A 46 15.46 3.27 4.90
C TYR A 46 14.34 2.29 5.29
N LEU A 47 13.35 2.11 4.42
CA LEU A 47 12.26 1.17 4.66
C LEU A 47 12.81 -0.26 4.62
N ASP A 48 12.41 -1.06 5.61
CA ASP A 48 12.77 -2.48 5.64
C ASP A 48 12.03 -3.28 4.55
N GLU A 49 12.56 -4.47 4.24
CA GLU A 49 12.05 -5.36 3.19
C GLU A 49 10.57 -5.71 3.37
N LYS A 50 10.10 -5.89 4.62
CA LYS A 50 8.70 -6.18 4.89
C LYS A 50 7.80 -5.02 4.49
N ARG A 51 8.18 -3.79 4.84
CA ARG A 51 7.45 -2.58 4.42
C ARG A 51 7.46 -2.41 2.91
N LEU A 52 8.60 -2.64 2.26
CA LEU A 52 8.72 -2.57 0.80
C LEU A 52 7.77 -3.57 0.13
N GLU A 53 7.73 -4.84 0.59
CA GLU A 53 6.82 -5.84 0.03
C GLU A 53 5.34 -5.51 0.30
N LEU A 54 4.97 -5.03 1.49
CA LEU A 54 3.59 -4.59 1.74
C LEU A 54 3.17 -3.45 0.79
N ILE A 55 4.06 -2.48 0.53
CA ILE A 55 3.81 -1.41 -0.46
C ILE A 55 3.63 -2.01 -1.85
N THR A 56 4.53 -2.91 -2.26
CA THR A 56 4.45 -3.57 -3.57
C THR A 56 3.11 -4.30 -3.74
N LEU A 57 2.67 -5.07 -2.75
CA LEU A 57 1.42 -5.80 -2.79
C LEU A 57 0.20 -4.90 -3.01
N VAL A 58 0.11 -3.77 -2.29
CA VAL A 58 -1.04 -2.86 -2.43
C VAL A 58 -1.00 -2.07 -3.74
N VAL A 59 0.20 -1.74 -4.25
CA VAL A 59 0.36 -1.05 -5.54
C VAL A 59 0.02 -1.98 -6.71
N LEU A 60 0.51 -3.23 -6.69
CA LEU A 60 0.17 -4.22 -7.71
C LEU A 60 -1.33 -4.60 -7.67
N THR A 61 -1.91 -4.68 -6.47
CA THR A 61 -3.36 -4.85 -6.29
C THR A 61 -4.12 -3.67 -6.92
N THR A 62 -3.67 -2.44 -6.68
CA THR A 62 -4.27 -1.22 -7.24
C THR A 62 -4.25 -1.20 -8.76
N ASN A 63 -3.11 -1.56 -9.35
CA ASN A 63 -2.92 -1.60 -10.80
C ASN A 63 -3.54 -2.84 -11.47
N GLN A 64 -4.01 -3.83 -10.69
CA GLN A 64 -4.50 -5.12 -11.18
C GLN A 64 -3.45 -5.89 -12.01
N THR A 65 -2.17 -5.74 -11.66
CA THR A 65 -1.05 -6.49 -12.24
C THR A 65 -0.87 -7.81 -11.50
N LEU A 66 -1.86 -8.69 -11.66
CA LEU A 66 -2.05 -9.91 -10.88
C LEU A 66 -0.92 -10.96 -10.99
N PRO A 67 -0.27 -11.18 -12.16
CA PRO A 67 0.85 -12.10 -12.24
C PRO A 67 2.02 -11.68 -11.35
N GLN A 68 2.36 -10.39 -11.35
CA GLN A 68 3.39 -9.82 -10.49
C GLN A 68 2.96 -9.86 -9.03
N LEU A 69 1.67 -9.62 -8.74
CA LEU A 69 1.14 -9.75 -7.39
C LEU A 69 1.41 -11.15 -6.82
N LYS A 70 1.16 -12.23 -7.58
CA LYS A 70 1.48 -13.60 -7.11
C LYS A 70 2.95 -13.75 -6.76
N ALA A 71 3.86 -13.28 -7.62
CA ALA A 71 5.29 -13.34 -7.39
C ALA A 71 5.69 -12.60 -6.10
N HIS A 72 5.13 -11.41 -5.87
CA HIS A 72 5.39 -10.65 -4.66
C HIS A 72 4.70 -11.20 -3.40
N VAL A 73 3.62 -11.98 -3.51
CA VAL A 73 3.11 -12.73 -2.34
C VAL A 73 4.11 -13.80 -1.89
N HIS A 74 4.78 -14.48 -2.83
CA HIS A 74 5.89 -15.38 -2.49
C HIS A 74 7.06 -14.61 -1.86
N ALA A 75 7.48 -13.49 -2.45
CA ALA A 75 8.55 -12.67 -1.91
C ALA A 75 8.23 -12.15 -0.49
N ALA A 76 6.99 -11.69 -0.27
CA ALA A 76 6.49 -11.27 1.04
C ALA A 76 6.61 -12.37 2.10
N LEU A 77 6.23 -13.61 1.77
CA LEU A 77 6.41 -14.75 2.68
C LEU A 77 7.90 -15.03 2.95
N ASN A 78 8.77 -14.91 1.93
CA ASN A 78 10.20 -15.14 2.06
C ASN A 78 10.90 -14.11 2.97
N VAL A 79 10.50 -12.84 2.91
CA VAL A 79 11.00 -11.78 3.83
C VAL A 79 10.34 -11.84 5.21
N GLY A 80 9.50 -12.86 5.45
CA GLY A 80 8.93 -13.19 6.75
C GLY A 80 7.68 -12.41 7.13
N LEU A 81 6.94 -11.86 6.17
CA LEU A 81 5.58 -11.39 6.42
C LEU A 81 4.66 -12.57 6.71
N THR A 82 3.79 -12.41 7.69
CA THR A 82 2.76 -13.40 8.01
C THR A 82 1.65 -13.40 6.96
N PRO A 83 0.94 -14.54 6.78
CA PRO A 83 -0.24 -14.58 5.91
C PRO A 83 -1.31 -13.55 6.30
N VAL A 84 -1.40 -13.23 7.60
CA VAL A 84 -2.31 -12.21 8.14
C VAL A 84 -1.92 -10.81 7.67
N GLU A 85 -0.65 -10.40 7.82
CA GLU A 85 -0.17 -9.08 7.36
C GLU A 85 -0.40 -8.88 5.85
N ILE A 86 -0.11 -9.90 5.04
CA ILE A 86 -0.34 -9.90 3.59
C ILE A 86 -1.84 -9.72 3.28
N LYS A 87 -2.72 -10.46 3.96
CA LYS A 87 -4.17 -10.34 3.76
C LYS A 87 -4.70 -8.99 4.19
N GLU A 88 -4.25 -8.47 5.31
CA GLU A 88 -4.68 -7.18 5.82
C GLU A 88 -4.25 -6.02 4.91
N ALA A 89 -3.07 -6.11 4.28
CA ALA A 89 -2.64 -5.15 3.25
C ALA A 89 -3.57 -5.18 2.03
N VAL A 90 -3.93 -6.37 1.53
CA VAL A 90 -4.85 -6.50 0.39
C VAL A 90 -6.28 -6.10 0.75
N TYR A 91 -6.73 -6.38 1.98
CA TYR A 91 -8.03 -5.91 2.49
C TYR A 91 -8.08 -4.39 2.60
N GLN A 92 -6.99 -3.74 3.02
CA GLN A 92 -6.87 -2.28 3.08
C GLN A 92 -7.15 -1.62 1.72
N CYS A 93 -7.02 -2.33 0.60
CA CYS A 93 -7.36 -1.79 -0.72
C CYS A 93 -8.87 -1.64 -0.97
N ALA A 94 -9.74 -2.39 -0.27
CA ALA A 94 -11.18 -2.42 -0.58
C ALA A 94 -11.89 -1.06 -0.49
N PRO A 95 -11.65 -0.21 0.53
CA PRO A 95 -12.29 1.11 0.61
C PRO A 95 -11.92 2.07 -0.52
N TYR A 96 -10.76 1.85 -1.17
CA TYR A 96 -10.21 2.75 -2.18
C TYR A 96 -10.43 2.24 -3.61
N LEU A 97 -10.38 0.92 -3.81
CA LEU A 97 -10.48 0.30 -5.13
C LEU A 97 -11.86 -0.28 -5.43
N GLY A 98 -12.67 -0.51 -4.38
CA GLY A 98 -13.89 -1.29 -4.43
C GLY A 98 -13.65 -2.81 -4.44
N PHE A 99 -14.68 -3.54 -4.04
CA PHE A 99 -14.59 -5.00 -3.84
C PHE A 99 -14.14 -5.82 -5.05
N PRO A 100 -14.56 -5.57 -6.31
CA PRO A 100 -14.21 -6.47 -7.41
C PRO A 100 -12.70 -6.59 -7.64
N LYS A 101 -11.98 -5.46 -7.62
CA LYS A 101 -10.52 -5.43 -7.78
C LYS A 101 -9.82 -6.10 -6.59
N THR A 102 -10.32 -5.86 -5.38
CA THR A 102 -9.78 -6.49 -4.17
C THR A 102 -10.04 -7.99 -4.15
N LEU A 103 -11.22 -8.46 -4.61
CA LEU A 103 -11.55 -9.88 -4.70
C LEU A 103 -10.65 -10.62 -5.70
N ASN A 104 -10.31 -10.01 -6.83
CA ASN A 104 -9.32 -10.56 -7.75
C ASN A 104 -7.97 -10.78 -7.06
N ALA A 105 -7.46 -9.77 -6.35
CA ALA A 105 -6.21 -9.89 -5.61
C ALA A 105 -6.27 -10.93 -4.49
N ILE A 106 -7.39 -10.97 -3.74
CA ILE A 106 -7.64 -11.97 -2.70
C ILE A 106 -7.57 -13.39 -3.26
N HIS A 107 -8.12 -13.61 -4.46
CA HIS A 107 -8.06 -14.89 -5.15
C HIS A 107 -6.61 -15.30 -5.39
N GLU A 108 -5.79 -14.41 -5.96
CA GLU A 108 -4.39 -14.71 -6.25
C GLU A 108 -3.55 -14.96 -5.00
N VAL A 109 -3.75 -14.17 -3.94
CA VAL A 109 -3.11 -14.42 -2.63
C VAL A 109 -3.50 -15.79 -2.09
N ASN A 110 -4.77 -16.19 -2.21
CA ASN A 110 -5.24 -17.49 -1.73
C ASN A 110 -4.62 -18.65 -2.51
N GLU A 111 -4.43 -18.52 -3.82
CA GLU A 111 -3.76 -19.54 -4.62
C GLU A 111 -2.30 -19.72 -4.19
N VAL A 112 -1.58 -18.63 -3.93
CA VAL A 112 -0.21 -18.68 -3.40
C VAL A 112 -0.18 -19.32 -2.01
N PHE A 113 -1.10 -18.96 -1.12
CA PHE A 113 -1.18 -19.55 0.22
C PHE A 113 -1.45 -21.05 0.18
N LYS A 114 -2.37 -21.52 -0.67
CA LYS A 114 -2.64 -22.95 -0.86
C LYS A 114 -1.40 -23.68 -1.38
N ALA A 115 -0.68 -23.09 -2.34
CA ALA A 115 0.55 -23.67 -2.89
C ALA A 115 1.70 -23.72 -1.86
N ALA A 116 1.65 -22.86 -0.84
CA ALA A 116 2.58 -22.82 0.28
C ALA A 116 2.07 -23.59 1.52
N ASP A 117 1.04 -24.44 1.38
CA ASP A 117 0.41 -25.22 2.45
C ASP A 117 -0.12 -24.39 3.64
N ILE A 118 -0.44 -23.11 3.42
CA ILE A 118 -1.06 -22.24 4.41
C ILE A 118 -2.57 -22.50 4.41
N SER A 119 -3.09 -22.92 5.57
CA SER A 119 -4.52 -23.22 5.75
C SER A 119 -5.39 -21.96 5.72
N LEU A 120 -6.56 -22.06 5.09
CA LEU A 120 -7.58 -21.02 5.04
C LEU A 120 -8.90 -21.53 5.65
N PRO A 121 -9.70 -20.67 6.32
CA PRO A 121 -9.48 -19.23 6.54
C PRO A 121 -8.39 -18.95 7.58
N LEU A 122 -7.76 -17.77 7.47
CA LEU A 122 -6.86 -17.27 8.51
C LEU A 122 -7.66 -16.85 9.76
N GLU A 123 -6.95 -16.69 10.88
CA GLU A 123 -7.54 -16.17 12.12
C GLU A 123 -8.15 -14.77 11.91
N SER A 124 -9.35 -14.57 12.46
CA SER A 124 -10.06 -13.30 12.35
C SER A 124 -9.29 -12.17 13.02
N GLN A 125 -9.14 -11.06 12.32
CA GLN A 125 -8.55 -9.82 12.83
C GLN A 125 -9.60 -8.75 13.16
N THR A 126 -10.89 -9.10 13.13
CA THR A 126 -11.97 -8.16 13.48
C THR A 126 -11.86 -7.77 14.96
N GLN A 127 -11.94 -6.47 15.25
CA GLN A 127 -11.85 -5.92 16.62
C GLN A 127 -13.13 -5.21 17.08
N VAL A 128 -14.15 -5.17 16.23
CA VAL A 128 -15.39 -4.42 16.46
C VAL A 128 -16.60 -5.30 16.24
N GLU A 129 -17.67 -5.03 16.99
CA GLU A 129 -18.99 -5.60 16.75
C GLU A 129 -19.73 -4.78 15.69
N GLU A 130 -20.66 -5.42 14.96
CA GLU A 130 -21.42 -4.80 13.85
C GLU A 130 -22.08 -3.48 14.26
N ASP A 131 -22.70 -3.42 15.44
CA ASP A 131 -23.39 -2.20 15.92
C ASP A 131 -22.42 -1.10 16.36
N SER A 132 -21.14 -1.43 16.58
CA SER A 132 -20.12 -0.49 17.09
C SER A 132 -19.18 0.06 16.03
N ARG A 133 -19.22 -0.48 14.79
CA ARG A 133 -18.29 -0.12 13.71
C ARG A 133 -18.27 1.37 13.40
N PHE A 134 -19.42 2.05 13.48
CA PHE A 134 -19.49 3.50 13.25
C PHE A 134 -18.73 4.30 14.31
N GLU A 135 -19.00 4.05 15.60
CA GLU A 135 -18.37 4.81 16.70
C GLU A 135 -16.86 4.55 16.74
N GLN A 136 -16.46 3.29 16.67
CA GLN A 136 -15.04 2.90 16.70
C GLN A 136 -14.30 3.41 15.46
N GLY A 137 -14.92 3.32 14.29
CA GLY A 137 -14.37 3.84 13.05
C GLY A 137 -14.22 5.37 13.06
N LEU A 138 -15.22 6.10 13.55
CA LEU A 138 -15.12 7.55 13.71
C LEU A 138 -14.00 7.94 14.68
N ALA A 139 -13.82 7.20 15.78
CA ALA A 139 -12.74 7.44 16.73
C ALA A 139 -11.35 7.28 16.07
N VAL A 140 -11.15 6.22 15.27
CA VAL A 140 -9.90 6.03 14.51
C VAL A 140 -9.72 7.13 13.46
N GLN A 141 -10.77 7.48 12.71
CA GLN A 141 -10.73 8.54 11.71
C GLN A 141 -10.35 9.90 12.33
N THR A 142 -10.97 10.27 13.45
CA THR A 142 -10.66 11.51 14.17
C THR A 142 -9.26 11.48 14.78
N LYS A 143 -8.76 10.31 15.22
CA LYS A 143 -7.37 10.18 15.69
C LYS A 143 -6.35 10.53 14.59
N ILE A 144 -6.63 10.18 13.34
CA ILE A 144 -5.73 10.45 12.20
C ILE A 144 -5.88 11.89 11.72
N PHE A 145 -7.10 12.37 11.52
CA PHE A 145 -7.36 13.62 10.79
C PHE A 145 -7.81 14.79 11.70
N GLY A 146 -8.11 14.53 12.96
CA GLY A 146 -8.55 15.53 13.94
C GLY A 146 -9.99 16.01 13.75
N ASP A 147 -10.31 17.13 14.40
CA ASP A 147 -11.67 17.69 14.50
C ASP A 147 -12.28 18.11 13.15
N VAL A 148 -11.48 18.20 12.09
CA VAL A 148 -11.97 18.48 10.74
C VAL A 148 -13.01 17.45 10.31
N ILE A 149 -12.88 16.20 10.75
CA ILE A 149 -13.82 15.11 10.43
C ILE A 149 -15.20 15.40 11.02
N LEU A 150 -15.27 15.85 12.26
CA LEU A 150 -16.54 16.19 12.91
C LEU A 150 -17.23 17.36 12.19
N LYS A 151 -16.46 18.39 11.82
CA LYS A 151 -16.95 19.56 11.07
C LYS A 151 -17.42 19.16 9.67
N MET A 152 -16.70 18.29 8.97
CA MET A 152 -17.10 17.78 7.65
C MET A 152 -18.42 17.02 7.74
N ARG A 153 -18.60 16.18 8.76
CA ARG A 153 -19.84 15.43 9.01
C ARG A 153 -21.02 16.34 9.36
N GLU A 154 -20.80 17.35 10.20
CA GLU A 154 -21.82 18.32 10.58
C GLU A 154 -22.28 19.16 9.38
N SER A 155 -21.35 19.65 8.58
CA SER A 155 -21.60 20.50 7.42
C SER A 155 -22.03 19.74 6.15
N ALA A 156 -21.93 18.41 6.13
CA ALA A 156 -22.35 17.61 5.00
C ALA A 156 -23.85 17.80 4.68
N PRO A 157 -24.23 18.00 3.40
CA PRO A 157 -25.61 18.05 2.99
C PRO A 157 -26.39 16.83 3.47
N VAL A 158 -27.65 17.02 3.86
CA VAL A 158 -28.50 15.95 4.44
C VAL A 158 -28.56 14.71 3.53
N ASN A 159 -28.66 14.93 2.21
CA ASN A 159 -28.68 13.85 1.21
C ASN A 159 -27.32 13.18 0.96
N GLN A 160 -26.26 13.61 1.63
CA GLN A 160 -24.90 13.05 1.54
C GLN A 160 -24.38 12.54 2.88
N LYS A 161 -25.09 12.75 4.00
CA LYS A 161 -24.66 12.30 5.33
C LYS A 161 -24.40 10.79 5.39
N HIS A 162 -25.21 10.00 4.70
CA HIS A 162 -25.00 8.55 4.60
C HIS A 162 -23.62 8.18 4.04
N ILE A 163 -23.06 8.97 3.11
CA ILE A 163 -21.69 8.74 2.59
C ILE A 163 -20.65 9.00 3.68
N GLN A 164 -20.85 10.03 4.50
CA GLN A 164 -19.96 10.28 5.64
C GLN A 164 -20.05 9.17 6.68
N ASP A 165 -21.25 8.64 6.91
CA ASP A 165 -21.48 7.52 7.81
C ASP A 165 -20.82 6.24 7.28
N TYR A 166 -20.91 5.97 5.98
CA TYR A 166 -20.18 4.87 5.35
C TYR A 166 -18.69 5.08 5.44
N LEU A 167 -18.16 6.29 5.22
CA LEU A 167 -16.73 6.54 5.37
C LEU A 167 -16.25 6.17 6.78
N SER A 168 -16.92 6.63 7.83
CA SER A 168 -16.53 6.31 9.21
C SER A 168 -16.76 4.83 9.55
N SER A 169 -17.92 4.27 9.22
CA SER A 169 -18.31 2.91 9.61
C SER A 169 -17.66 1.81 8.78
N PHE A 170 -17.57 1.99 7.47
CA PHE A 170 -17.01 1.01 6.54
C PHE A 170 -15.51 1.18 6.39
N CYS A 171 -15.02 2.34 5.94
CA CYS A 171 -13.58 2.49 5.71
C CYS A 171 -12.80 2.34 7.03
N PHE A 172 -13.13 3.15 8.03
CA PHE A 172 -12.39 3.12 9.28
C PHE A 172 -12.85 2.00 10.21
N GLY A 173 -14.18 1.83 10.37
CA GLY A 173 -14.76 0.82 11.25
C GLY A 173 -14.45 -0.61 10.81
N ASP A 174 -14.70 -0.97 9.54
CA ASP A 174 -14.53 -2.36 9.10
C ASP A 174 -13.09 -2.73 8.72
N PHE A 175 -12.24 -1.77 8.32
CA PHE A 175 -10.86 -2.05 7.90
C PHE A 175 -9.78 -1.49 8.82
N TYR A 176 -9.84 -0.22 9.22
CA TYR A 176 -8.74 0.37 10.02
C TYR A 176 -8.69 -0.12 11.46
N THR A 177 -9.83 -0.54 12.03
CA THR A 177 -9.86 -1.11 13.39
C THR A 177 -9.31 -2.54 13.44
N ARG A 178 -9.20 -3.23 12.29
CA ARG A 178 -8.73 -4.60 12.24
C ARG A 178 -7.31 -4.71 12.75
N SER A 179 -7.04 -5.77 13.52
CA SER A 179 -5.68 -6.13 13.91
C SER A 179 -4.88 -6.67 12.71
N GLY A 180 -3.65 -7.11 12.95
CA GLY A 180 -2.77 -7.66 11.91
C GLY A 180 -1.88 -6.63 11.21
N LEU A 181 -2.29 -5.36 11.13
CA LEU A 181 -1.42 -4.24 10.78
C LEU A 181 -1.67 -3.06 11.72
N ASP A 182 -0.60 -2.38 12.13
CA ASP A 182 -0.72 -1.18 12.94
C ASP A 182 -1.19 0.03 12.14
N LEU A 183 -1.67 1.06 12.84
CA LEU A 183 -2.25 2.25 12.23
C LEU A 183 -1.26 3.02 11.35
N LYS A 184 0.03 3.09 11.76
CA LYS A 184 1.06 3.75 10.95
C LYS A 184 1.20 3.04 9.61
N THR A 185 1.34 1.72 9.63
CA THR A 185 1.49 0.90 8.43
C THR A 185 0.27 1.03 7.52
N ARG A 186 -0.96 0.95 8.07
CA ARG A 186 -2.19 1.14 7.28
C ARG A 186 -2.25 2.50 6.58
N GLU A 187 -1.87 3.58 7.27
CA GLU A 187 -1.83 4.92 6.68
C GLU A 187 -0.77 5.07 5.59
N LEU A 188 0.41 4.46 5.76
CA LEU A 188 1.45 4.48 4.74
C LEU A 188 1.01 3.70 3.49
N LEU A 189 0.46 2.51 3.66
CA LEU A 189 -0.06 1.69 2.55
C LEU A 189 -1.20 2.40 1.83
N THR A 190 -2.07 3.09 2.58
CA THR A 190 -3.16 3.88 2.00
C THR A 190 -2.64 5.02 1.13
N LEU A 191 -1.60 5.73 1.56
CA LEU A 191 -0.94 6.73 0.72
C LEU A 191 -0.45 6.10 -0.60
N CYS A 192 0.23 4.96 -0.54
CA CYS A 192 0.71 4.25 -1.72
C CYS A 192 -0.42 3.79 -2.65
N ILE A 193 -1.54 3.30 -2.10
CA ILE A 193 -2.75 2.94 -2.86
C ILE A 193 -3.29 4.15 -3.63
N LEU A 194 -3.42 5.31 -2.97
CA LEU A 194 -3.94 6.53 -3.58
C LEU A 194 -2.99 7.09 -4.66
N CYS A 195 -1.68 7.06 -4.40
CA CYS A 195 -0.66 7.41 -5.40
C CYS A 195 -0.76 6.49 -6.63
N ALA A 196 -0.92 5.18 -6.41
CA ALA A 196 -1.07 4.21 -7.49
C ALA A 196 -2.39 4.37 -8.25
N LEU A 197 -3.49 4.72 -7.58
CA LEU A 197 -4.79 4.93 -8.23
C LEU A 197 -4.72 6.09 -9.24
N GLY A 198 -4.06 7.19 -8.87
CA GLY A 198 -3.98 8.42 -9.65
C GLY A 198 -5.31 9.20 -9.70
N GLY A 199 -5.27 10.49 -10.05
CA GLY A 199 -6.47 11.35 -10.10
C GLY A 199 -7.17 11.54 -8.75
N ALA A 200 -6.47 11.24 -7.65
CA ALA A 200 -6.95 11.30 -6.28
C ALA A 200 -6.10 12.26 -5.43
N GLU A 201 -5.54 13.31 -6.04
CA GLU A 201 -4.58 14.21 -5.40
C GLU A 201 -5.17 14.86 -4.13
N GLY A 202 -6.49 15.10 -4.08
CA GLY A 202 -7.17 15.60 -2.87
C GLY A 202 -7.02 14.62 -1.69
N GLN A 203 -7.19 13.32 -1.94
CA GLN A 203 -7.01 12.26 -0.96
C GLN A 203 -5.52 12.02 -0.66
N VAL A 204 -4.63 12.13 -1.65
CA VAL A 204 -3.18 12.05 -1.44
C VAL A 204 -2.75 13.13 -0.44
N ARG A 205 -3.15 14.39 -0.62
CA ARG A 205 -2.83 15.46 0.36
C ARG A 205 -3.35 15.15 1.76
N ALA A 206 -4.60 14.68 1.87
CA ALA A 206 -5.18 14.30 3.15
C ALA A 206 -4.36 13.20 3.83
N HIS A 207 -3.96 12.16 3.10
CA HIS A 207 -3.17 11.06 3.67
C HIS A 207 -1.68 11.36 3.82
N VAL A 208 -1.11 12.37 3.13
CA VAL A 208 0.19 12.93 3.51
C VAL A 208 0.10 13.54 4.91
N GLN A 209 -0.91 14.40 5.15
CA GLN A 209 -1.13 14.97 6.47
C GLN A 209 -1.47 13.90 7.53
N GLY A 210 -2.28 12.90 7.16
CA GLY A 210 -2.61 11.76 8.01
C GLY A 210 -1.37 10.98 8.44
N ASN A 211 -0.44 10.73 7.50
CA ASN A 211 0.84 10.10 7.78
C ASN A 211 1.71 10.92 8.74
N VAL A 212 1.75 12.25 8.59
CA VAL A 212 2.43 13.14 9.55
C VAL A 212 1.79 13.02 10.94
N ASN A 213 0.46 13.00 11.02
CA ASN A 213 -0.26 12.93 12.29
C ASN A 213 -0.06 11.59 13.02
N VAL A 214 0.12 10.49 12.28
CA VAL A 214 0.52 9.19 12.85
C VAL A 214 2.04 9.06 13.03
N GLY A 215 2.81 10.10 12.69
CA GLY A 215 4.23 10.23 13.02
C GLY A 215 5.18 9.59 12.02
N HIS A 216 4.86 9.62 10.73
CA HIS A 216 5.86 9.49 9.66
C HIS A 216 6.42 10.87 9.30
N ASP A 217 7.67 10.89 8.83
CA ASP A 217 8.33 12.10 8.33
C ASP A 217 8.29 12.17 6.80
N LYS A 218 8.76 13.30 6.26
CA LYS A 218 8.81 13.53 4.81
C LYS A 218 9.67 12.49 4.09
N GLU A 219 10.79 12.10 4.69
CA GLU A 219 11.72 11.12 4.13
C GLU A 219 11.06 9.75 3.97
N THR A 220 10.28 9.30 4.97
CA THR A 220 9.48 8.07 4.89
C THR A 220 8.54 8.10 3.69
N LEU A 221 7.83 9.22 3.50
CA LEU A 221 6.85 9.35 2.43
C LEU A 221 7.52 9.37 1.05
N ILE A 222 8.65 10.07 0.92
CA ILE A 222 9.45 10.09 -0.31
C ILE A 222 10.02 8.70 -0.62
N ALA A 223 10.51 7.97 0.39
CA ALA A 223 11.00 6.60 0.22
C ALA A 223 9.88 5.67 -0.29
N ALA A 224 8.69 5.74 0.33
CA ALA A 224 7.53 4.95 -0.09
C ALA A 224 7.08 5.27 -1.52
N ILE A 225 7.03 6.56 -1.89
CA ILE A 225 6.67 7.01 -3.25
C ILE A 225 7.74 6.62 -4.27
N THR A 226 9.01 6.68 -3.91
CA THR A 226 10.13 6.21 -4.75
C THR A 226 10.03 4.72 -5.00
N HIS A 227 9.70 3.92 -3.98
CA HIS A 227 9.45 2.50 -4.15
C HIS A 227 8.23 2.20 -5.05
N CYS A 228 7.22 3.06 -5.05
CA CYS A 228 6.09 2.91 -5.97
C CYS A 228 6.46 3.19 -7.44
N LEU A 229 7.49 4.01 -7.71
CA LEU A 229 7.80 4.55 -9.03
C LEU A 229 7.94 3.48 -10.14
N PRO A 230 8.65 2.35 -9.95
CA PRO A 230 8.74 1.32 -10.98
C PRO A 230 7.39 0.71 -11.38
N TYR A 231 6.40 0.76 -10.48
CA TYR A 231 5.09 0.15 -10.67
C TYR A 231 4.02 1.14 -11.15
N ILE A 232 4.17 2.43 -10.85
CA ILE A 232 3.14 3.46 -11.15
C ILE A 232 3.58 4.49 -12.20
N GLY A 233 4.88 4.52 -12.52
CA GLY A 233 5.47 5.43 -13.49
C GLY A 233 5.52 6.90 -13.05
N PHE A 234 6.33 7.69 -13.76
CA PHE A 234 6.63 9.07 -13.38
C PHE A 234 5.42 10.00 -13.20
N PRO A 235 4.36 10.00 -14.05
CA PRO A 235 3.27 10.96 -13.90
C PRO A 235 2.58 10.88 -12.53
N ARG A 236 2.28 9.67 -12.05
CA ARG A 236 1.66 9.45 -10.74
C ARG A 236 2.62 9.78 -9.61
N THR A 237 3.89 9.39 -9.74
CA THR A 237 4.94 9.70 -8.76
C THR A 237 5.16 11.22 -8.61
N LEU A 238 5.21 11.97 -9.70
CA LEU A 238 5.43 13.42 -9.66
C LEU A 238 4.22 14.17 -9.08
N ASN A 239 3.00 13.73 -9.38
CA ASN A 239 1.79 14.27 -8.75
C ASN A 239 1.79 14.02 -7.23
N ALA A 240 2.17 12.81 -6.81
CA ALA A 240 2.30 12.46 -5.39
C ALA A 240 3.36 13.31 -4.68
N LEU A 241 4.54 13.47 -5.29
CA LEU A 241 5.62 14.29 -4.76
C LEU A 241 5.22 15.76 -4.63
N THR A 242 4.43 16.27 -5.58
CA THR A 242 3.86 17.63 -5.50
C THR A 242 2.98 17.76 -4.26
N CYS A 243 2.08 16.79 -4.01
CA CYS A 243 1.25 16.78 -2.80
C CYS A 243 2.07 16.70 -1.51
N VAL A 244 3.16 15.91 -1.49
CA VAL A 244 4.08 15.85 -0.35
C VAL A 244 4.72 17.20 -0.08
N ASN A 245 5.23 17.87 -1.12
CA ASN A 245 5.90 19.17 -0.99
C ASN A 245 4.95 20.30 -0.60
N GLU A 246 3.68 20.23 -0.99
CA GLU A 246 2.65 21.21 -0.57
C GLU A 246 2.34 21.10 0.92
N ILE A 247 2.27 19.88 1.47
CA ILE A 247 1.93 19.64 2.88
C ILE A 247 3.14 19.74 3.80
N ILE A 248 4.31 19.27 3.33
CA ILE A 248 5.57 19.30 4.07
C ILE A 248 6.64 19.98 3.18
N PRO A 249 6.71 21.31 3.17
CA PRO A 249 7.74 22.03 2.42
C PRO A 249 9.16 21.68 2.88
N GLU A 250 10.17 21.86 2.02
CA GLU A 250 11.57 21.79 2.46
C GLU A 250 11.87 22.88 3.49
N ALA A 251 12.80 22.61 4.40
CA ALA A 251 13.35 23.64 5.26
C ALA A 251 14.14 24.62 4.39
N ASN A 252 13.87 25.93 4.54
CA ASN A 252 14.65 26.98 3.90
C ASN A 252 16.07 27.08 4.47
#